data_AF-A0A2V8Y459-F1
#
_entry.id   AF-A0A2V8Y459-F1
#
_cell.length_a   1.000
_cell.length_b   1.000
_cell.length_c   1.000
_cell.angle_alpha   90.00
_cell.angle_beta   90.00
_cell.angle_gamma   90.00
#
_symmetry.space_group_name_H-M   'P 1'
#
loop_
_entity.id
_entity.type
_entity.pdbx_description
1 polymer ?
#
loop_
_entity_poly.entity_id
_entity_poly.type
_entity_poly.pdbx_seq_one_letter_code
_entity_poly.pdbx_strand_id
1 'polypeptide(L)'
;MRGSWRRAKGSGKTSHYFRWIFLQSSEGAQLVEFALVLPLFLALVVGIFDFGQAYNLKQKLNNAAREGARFAIEESCADCTQAAPATTQAIENSIVNYLANAGVNLCGLTGTTTPTVGPLPFASWTFTSPQQCTGTGAKFTIQIDRGVTFVSSTGATVEASHVIVNSPYAWSFNRIIGFLVPGANYAAVTTLSSDATMKNLP
;
A
#
# COMPACT_ATOMS: atom_id res chain seq x y z
N MET A 1 1.33 -54.49 97.02
CA MET A 1 2.16 -53.27 96.86
C MET A 1 1.58 -52.48 95.68
N ARG A 2 0.60 -51.60 95.93
CA ARG A 2 0.70 -50.12 95.90
C ARG A 2 1.46 -49.53 94.69
N GLY A 3 0.69 -48.88 93.81
CA GLY A 3 1.12 -47.88 92.81
C GLY A 3 -0.09 -47.44 91.97
N SER A 4 -0.91 -46.44 92.38
CA SER A 4 -0.69 -44.98 92.24
C SER A 4 -0.62 -44.55 90.75
N TRP A 5 -1.74 -44.17 90.13
CA TRP A 5 -2.36 -42.82 90.00
C TRP A 5 -1.93 -42.00 88.75
N ARG A 6 -2.97 -41.38 88.17
CA ARG A 6 -3.06 -40.15 87.34
C ARG A 6 -2.96 -40.23 85.81
N ARG A 7 -4.13 -39.90 85.24
CA ARG A 7 -4.47 -39.43 83.89
C ARG A 7 -3.73 -38.12 83.54
N ALA A 8 -3.31 -37.96 82.30
CA ALA A 8 -3.08 -36.66 81.67
C ALA A 8 -3.62 -36.66 80.23
N LYS A 9 -4.59 -35.77 79.96
CA LYS A 9 -4.97 -35.32 78.62
C LYS A 9 -3.99 -34.22 78.22
N GLY A 10 -3.44 -34.29 77.00
CA GLY A 10 -2.83 -33.17 76.28
C GLY A 10 -2.97 -33.46 74.79
N SER A 11 -3.78 -32.71 74.03
CA SER A 11 -3.60 -31.32 73.59
C SER A 11 -2.71 -31.24 72.35
N GLY A 12 -3.29 -30.77 71.24
CA GLY A 12 -2.53 -30.27 70.09
C GLY A 12 -3.11 -30.66 68.73
N LYS A 13 -4.24 -30.07 68.32
CA LYS A 13 -4.65 -30.05 66.91
C LYS A 13 -3.71 -29.09 66.18
N THR A 14 -2.75 -29.58 65.40
CA THR A 14 -1.95 -28.75 64.49
C THR A 14 -2.68 -28.57 63.17
N SER A 15 -3.60 -27.60 63.18
CA SER A 15 -4.19 -27.04 61.96
C SER A 15 -3.10 -26.29 61.20
N HIS A 16 -2.52 -26.92 60.19
CA HIS A 16 -1.66 -26.25 59.23
C HIS A 16 -2.53 -25.28 58.43
N TYR A 17 -2.56 -24.03 58.88
CA TYR A 17 -3.09 -22.93 58.09
C TYR A 17 -2.22 -22.82 56.82
N PHE A 18 -2.76 -23.36 55.73
CA PHE A 18 -2.26 -23.20 54.37
C PHE A 18 -2.40 -21.72 54.03
N ARG A 19 -1.41 -20.92 54.46
CA ARG A 19 -1.33 -19.49 54.21
C ARG A 19 -0.95 -19.32 52.74
N TRP A 20 -1.97 -19.27 51.90
CA TRP A 20 -1.89 -18.80 50.53
C TRP A 20 -1.20 -17.44 50.51
N ILE A 21 0.07 -17.45 50.14
CA ILE A 21 0.80 -16.25 49.77
C ILE A 21 0.21 -15.78 48.44
N PHE A 22 -0.88 -15.01 48.53
CA PHE A 22 -1.21 -14.05 47.49
C PHE A 22 -0.20 -12.91 47.63
N LEU A 23 0.94 -13.06 46.97
CA LEU A 23 1.81 -11.95 46.63
C LEU A 23 1.04 -11.04 45.67
N GLN A 24 0.28 -10.11 46.25
CA GLN A 24 -0.31 -8.98 45.55
C GLN A 24 0.82 -8.00 45.22
N SER A 25 1.70 -8.40 44.29
CA SER A 25 2.78 -7.55 43.79
C SER A 25 2.21 -6.61 42.73
N SER A 26 2.05 -5.35 43.08
CA SER A 26 1.69 -4.25 42.16
C SER A 26 2.64 -4.17 40.95
N GLU A 27 3.88 -4.61 41.13
CA GLU A 27 4.91 -4.69 40.09
C GLU A 27 4.57 -5.71 38.99
N GLY A 28 3.99 -6.86 39.34
CA GLY A 28 3.56 -7.86 38.36
C GLY A 28 2.34 -7.42 37.55
N ALA A 29 1.45 -6.64 38.17
CA ALA A 29 0.27 -6.11 37.50
C ALA A 29 0.63 -5.09 36.39
N GLN A 30 1.60 -4.20 36.63
CA GLN A 30 2.06 -3.22 35.64
C GLN A 30 2.64 -3.88 34.37
N LEU A 31 3.37 -4.98 34.52
CA LEU A 31 3.90 -5.74 33.38
C LEU A 31 2.79 -6.36 32.53
N VAL A 32 1.72 -6.85 33.17
CA VAL A 32 0.57 -7.44 32.46
C VAL A 32 -0.23 -6.36 31.75
N GLU A 33 -0.46 -5.20 32.38
CA GLU A 33 -1.14 -4.06 31.74
C GLU A 33 -0.39 -3.58 30.49
N PHE A 34 0.93 -3.46 30.56
CA PHE A 34 1.75 -3.10 29.40
C PHE A 34 1.69 -4.16 28.30
N ALA A 35 1.76 -5.45 28.65
CA ALA A 35 1.70 -6.55 27.69
C ALA A 35 0.37 -6.59 26.91
N LEU A 36 -0.74 -6.13 27.51
CA LEU A 36 -2.04 -6.05 26.85
C LEU A 36 -2.14 -4.86 25.87
N VAL A 37 -1.50 -3.73 26.17
CA VAL A 37 -1.53 -2.53 25.32
C VAL A 37 -0.53 -2.62 24.16
N LEU A 38 0.62 -3.28 24.40
CA LEU A 38 1.69 -3.43 23.43
C LEU A 38 1.25 -3.92 22.04
N PRO A 39 0.44 -4.99 21.88
CA PRO A 39 0.06 -5.46 20.55
C PRO A 39 -0.79 -4.43 19.80
N LEU A 40 -1.69 -3.71 20.48
CA LEU A 40 -2.48 -2.62 19.87
C LEU A 40 -1.58 -1.48 19.42
N PHE A 41 -0.61 -1.09 20.25
CA PHE A 41 0.37 -0.06 19.92
C PHE A 41 1.21 -0.44 18.68
N LEU A 42 1.72 -1.67 18.62
CA LEU A 42 2.48 -2.16 17.46
C LEU A 42 1.66 -2.17 16.18
N ALA A 43 0.39 -2.59 16.26
CA ALA A 43 -0.51 -2.56 15.09
C ALA A 43 -0.72 -1.14 14.57
N LEU A 44 -0.88 -0.16 15.47
CA LEU A 44 -1.00 1.25 15.11
C LEU A 44 0.29 1.79 14.46
N VAL A 45 1.45 1.47 15.03
CA VAL A 45 2.76 1.88 14.48
C VAL A 45 2.96 1.31 13.07
N VAL A 46 2.67 0.02 12.86
CA VAL A 46 2.76 -0.57 11.52
C VAL A 46 1.76 0.09 10.56
N GLY A 47 0.54 0.36 11.00
CA GLY A 47 -0.45 1.08 10.19
C GLY A 47 0.05 2.45 9.74
N ILE A 48 0.71 3.22 10.62
CA ILE A 48 1.29 4.53 10.28
C ILE A 48 2.41 4.39 9.24
N PHE A 49 3.34 3.45 9.44
CA PHE A 49 4.43 3.24 8.48
C PHE A 49 3.93 2.76 7.12
N ASP A 50 2.96 1.84 7.10
CA ASP A 50 2.37 1.30 5.89
C ASP A 50 1.64 2.41 5.09
N PHE A 51 0.87 3.26 5.77
CA PHE A 51 0.25 4.44 5.16
C PHE A 51 1.29 5.44 4.64
N GLY A 52 2.35 5.70 5.42
CA GLY A 52 3.43 6.60 5.01
C GLY A 52 4.12 6.15 3.73
N GLN A 53 4.35 4.85 3.58
CA GLN A 53 4.93 4.27 2.36
C GLN A 53 3.96 4.34 1.17
N ALA A 54 2.68 4.03 1.37
CA ALA A 54 1.65 4.18 0.35
C ALA A 54 1.55 5.64 -0.15
N TYR A 55 1.58 6.61 0.77
CA TYR A 55 1.55 8.03 0.45
C TYR A 55 2.81 8.48 -0.30
N ASN A 56 3.99 8.02 0.13
CA ASN A 56 5.25 8.30 -0.58
C ASN A 56 5.22 7.77 -2.01
N LEU A 57 4.74 6.54 -2.21
CA LEU A 57 4.56 5.96 -3.54
C LEU A 57 3.56 6.79 -4.36
N LYS A 58 2.41 7.13 -3.79
CA LYS A 58 1.40 7.98 -4.45
C LYS A 58 1.98 9.31 -4.93
N GLN A 59 2.85 9.95 -4.15
CA GLN A 59 3.50 11.19 -4.56
C GLN A 59 4.48 10.99 -5.73
N LYS A 60 5.25 9.89 -5.72
CA LYS A 60 6.13 9.53 -6.84
C LYS A 60 5.34 9.29 -8.13
N LEU A 61 4.20 8.58 -8.03
CA LEU A 61 3.30 8.34 -9.18
C LEU A 61 2.72 9.65 -9.73
N ASN A 62 2.31 10.57 -8.86
CA ASN A 62 1.80 11.88 -9.27
C ASN A 62 2.86 12.69 -10.02
N ASN A 63 4.10 12.72 -9.52
CA ASN A 63 5.18 13.41 -10.22
C ASN A 63 5.51 12.74 -11.56
N ALA A 64 5.49 11.40 -11.61
CA ALA A 64 5.74 10.65 -12.84
C ALA A 64 4.66 10.90 -13.90
N ALA A 65 3.38 10.93 -13.50
CA ALA A 65 2.27 11.26 -14.39
C ALA A 65 2.42 12.68 -14.96
N ARG A 66 2.80 13.65 -14.12
CA ARG A 66 3.05 15.04 -14.56
C ARG A 66 4.23 15.14 -15.52
N GLU A 67 5.32 14.41 -15.26
CA GLU A 67 6.47 14.39 -16.16
C GLU A 67 6.14 13.72 -17.50
N GLY A 68 5.40 12.61 -17.47
CA GLY A 68 4.88 11.98 -18.69
C GLY A 68 3.95 12.90 -19.48
N ALA A 69 3.05 13.61 -18.80
CA ALA A 69 2.17 14.57 -19.44
C ALA A 69 2.95 15.76 -20.03
N ARG A 70 3.99 16.25 -19.34
CA ARG A 70 4.88 17.31 -19.83
C ARG A 70 5.61 16.87 -21.10
N PHE A 71 6.18 15.67 -21.08
CA PHE A 71 6.87 15.08 -22.22
C PHE A 71 5.91 14.87 -23.40
N ALA A 72 4.66 14.49 -23.14
CA ALA A 72 3.64 14.28 -24.16
C ALA A 72 3.24 15.55 -24.93
N ILE A 73 3.53 16.75 -24.41
CA ILE A 73 3.30 18.02 -25.10
C ILE A 73 4.36 18.26 -26.18
N GLU A 74 5.60 17.80 -25.95
CA GLU A 74 6.72 17.97 -26.88
C GLU A 74 6.58 17.05 -28.12
N GLU A 75 5.84 15.95 -27.96
CA GLU A 75 5.59 14.99 -29.03
C GLU A 75 4.39 15.38 -29.89
N SER A 76 4.50 15.26 -31.22
CA SER A 76 3.33 15.41 -32.10
C SER A 76 2.39 14.20 -31.97
N CYS A 77 1.11 14.36 -32.36
CA CYS A 77 0.14 13.26 -32.42
C CYS A 77 -0.01 12.69 -33.85
N ALA A 78 1.01 12.86 -34.71
CA ALA A 78 0.95 12.43 -36.12
C ALA A 78 0.85 10.90 -36.27
N ASP A 79 1.36 10.14 -35.30
CA ASP A 79 1.34 8.68 -35.26
C ASP A 79 0.22 8.11 -34.37
N CYS A 80 -0.67 8.96 -33.83
CA CYS A 80 -1.74 8.55 -32.93
C CYS A 80 -2.82 7.66 -33.56
N THR A 81 -2.82 7.50 -34.88
CA THR A 81 -3.69 6.54 -35.59
C THR A 81 -3.11 5.13 -35.60
N GLN A 82 -1.86 4.95 -35.20
CA GLN A 82 -1.16 3.66 -35.19
C GLN A 82 -1.49 2.87 -33.92
N ALA A 83 -1.45 1.54 -34.04
CA ALA A 83 -1.67 0.66 -32.89
C ALA A 83 -0.55 0.75 -31.84
N ALA A 84 0.69 0.98 -32.27
CA ALA A 84 1.85 1.15 -31.40
C ALA A 84 2.69 2.35 -31.87
N PRO A 85 2.26 3.59 -31.56
CA PRO A 85 2.98 4.80 -31.92
C PRO A 85 4.37 4.85 -31.25
N ALA A 86 5.36 5.40 -31.96
CA ALA A 86 6.69 5.61 -31.38
C ALA A 86 6.66 6.72 -30.32
N THR A 87 5.78 7.70 -30.46
CA THR A 87 5.63 8.82 -29.51
C THR A 87 5.12 8.34 -28.15
N THR A 88 4.17 7.41 -28.12
CA THR A 88 3.63 6.86 -26.86
C THR A 88 4.66 5.97 -26.16
N GLN A 89 5.50 5.28 -26.91
CA GLN A 89 6.65 4.56 -26.38
C GLN A 89 7.66 5.52 -25.74
N ALA A 90 7.97 6.65 -26.38
CA ALA A 90 8.86 7.66 -25.80
C ALA A 90 8.31 8.25 -24.49
N ILE A 91 7.00 8.51 -24.43
CA ILE A 91 6.33 8.97 -23.21
C ILE A 91 6.38 7.90 -22.10
N GLU A 92 6.12 6.62 -22.42
CA GLU A 92 6.30 5.51 -21.47
C GLU A 92 7.71 5.50 -20.89
N ASN A 93 8.73 5.65 -21.74
CA ASN A 93 10.14 5.61 -21.34
C ASN A 93 10.49 6.73 -20.37
N SER A 94 9.96 7.95 -20.60
CA SER A 94 10.11 9.07 -19.66
C SER A 94 9.55 8.73 -18.28
N ILE A 95 8.32 8.19 -18.23
CA ILE A 95 7.64 7.82 -16.98
C ILE A 95 8.39 6.69 -16.27
N VAL A 96 8.79 5.65 -17.00
CA VAL A 96 9.53 4.49 -16.48
C VAL A 96 10.88 4.93 -15.93
N ASN A 97 11.63 5.77 -16.64
CA ASN A 97 12.91 6.30 -16.18
C ASN A 97 12.73 7.13 -14.89
N TYR A 98 11.72 7.99 -14.84
CA TYR A 98 11.41 8.77 -13.64
C TYR A 98 11.14 7.86 -12.43
N LEU A 99 10.28 6.86 -12.60
CA LEU A 99 9.88 5.96 -11.52
C LEU A 99 11.00 5.01 -11.09
N ALA A 100 11.80 4.51 -12.04
CA ALA A 100 12.96 3.69 -11.76
C ALA A 100 14.00 4.47 -10.94
N ASN A 101 14.28 5.74 -11.32
CA ASN A 101 15.15 6.64 -10.57
C ASN A 101 14.58 6.96 -9.17
N ALA A 102 13.26 7.01 -9.03
CA ALA A 102 12.58 7.19 -7.74
C ALA A 102 12.54 5.90 -6.88
N GLY A 103 13.13 4.81 -7.35
CA GLY A 103 13.19 3.52 -6.65
C GLY A 103 11.85 2.80 -6.54
N VAL A 104 10.92 3.04 -7.47
CA VAL A 104 9.63 2.35 -7.53
C VAL A 104 9.80 1.01 -8.24
N ASN A 105 9.24 -0.06 -7.69
CA ASN A 105 9.20 -1.35 -8.36
C ASN A 105 8.14 -1.33 -9.48
N LEU A 106 8.60 -1.45 -10.73
CA LEU A 106 7.77 -1.42 -11.93
C LEU A 106 7.39 -2.80 -12.45
N CYS A 107 7.65 -3.87 -11.67
CA CYS A 107 7.15 -5.22 -11.94
C CYS A 107 7.59 -5.75 -13.31
N GLY A 108 8.83 -5.41 -13.68
CA GLY A 108 9.48 -5.78 -14.93
C GLY A 108 9.20 -4.85 -16.12
N LEU A 109 8.49 -3.73 -15.93
CA LEU A 109 8.25 -2.74 -16.98
C LEU A 109 9.55 -1.95 -17.26
N THR A 110 9.99 -1.93 -18.52
CA THR A 110 11.29 -1.38 -18.95
C THR A 110 11.19 -0.27 -19.99
N GLY A 111 9.99 0.20 -20.36
CA GLY A 111 9.89 1.19 -21.45
C GLY A 111 10.16 0.58 -22.83
N THR A 112 9.77 -0.67 -23.03
CA THR A 112 9.86 -1.33 -24.34
C THR A 112 8.65 -2.21 -24.59
N THR A 113 7.60 -2.06 -23.77
CA THR A 113 6.43 -2.93 -23.86
C THR A 113 5.50 -2.42 -24.92
N THR A 114 5.03 -3.31 -25.79
CA THR A 114 4.03 -2.93 -26.79
C THR A 114 2.72 -2.58 -26.08
N PRO A 115 2.12 -1.40 -26.36
CA PRO A 115 0.88 -1.02 -25.71
C PRO A 115 -0.30 -1.85 -26.22
N THR A 116 -1.30 -2.00 -25.36
CA THR A 116 -2.64 -2.42 -25.79
C THR A 116 -3.45 -1.19 -26.15
N VAL A 117 -4.09 -1.20 -27.32
CA VAL A 117 -4.96 -0.10 -27.78
C VAL A 117 -6.31 -0.21 -27.08
N GLY A 118 -6.76 0.87 -26.44
CA GLY A 118 -8.06 0.98 -25.80
C GLY A 118 -9.21 1.31 -26.79
N PRO A 119 -10.47 1.08 -26.41
CA PRO A 119 -11.63 1.39 -27.25
C PRO A 119 -11.87 2.91 -27.35
N LEU A 120 -12.17 3.36 -28.59
CA LEU A 120 -12.41 4.73 -29.04
C LEU A 120 -13.58 5.44 -28.33
N PRO A 121 -13.58 6.79 -28.20
CA PRO A 121 -13.26 7.76 -29.26
C PRO A 121 -11.86 8.42 -29.25
N PHE A 122 -11.03 8.16 -28.25
CA PHE A 122 -9.66 8.70 -28.18
C PHE A 122 -8.64 7.58 -28.33
N ALA A 123 -7.48 7.90 -28.91
CA ALA A 123 -6.41 6.94 -29.04
C ALA A 123 -5.76 6.76 -27.65
N SER A 124 -6.10 5.64 -27.01
CA SER A 124 -5.65 5.27 -25.67
C SER A 124 -4.69 4.09 -25.78
N TRP A 125 -3.53 4.19 -25.13
CA TRP A 125 -2.53 3.14 -25.10
C TRP A 125 -2.23 2.77 -23.66
N THR A 126 -2.40 1.49 -23.36
CA THR A 126 -2.11 0.95 -22.03
C THR A 126 -0.88 0.06 -22.08
N PHE A 127 0.15 0.48 -21.36
CA PHE A 127 1.36 -0.28 -21.09
C PHE A 127 1.16 -1.04 -19.78
N THR A 128 1.43 -2.35 -19.81
CA THR A 128 1.19 -3.22 -18.67
C THR A 128 2.46 -3.98 -18.34
N SER A 129 2.81 -4.03 -17.06
CA SER A 129 3.99 -4.75 -16.60
C SER A 129 3.92 -6.23 -16.99
N PRO A 130 5.04 -6.85 -17.43
CA PRO A 130 5.05 -8.25 -17.81
C PRO A 130 4.78 -9.16 -16.61
N GLN A 131 5.27 -8.78 -15.43
CA GLN A 131 5.11 -9.52 -14.19
C GLN A 131 4.09 -8.85 -13.26
N GLN A 132 3.51 -9.64 -12.35
CA GLN A 132 2.72 -9.10 -11.24
C GLN A 132 3.66 -8.51 -10.18
N CYS A 133 3.24 -7.44 -9.54
CA CYS A 133 4.00 -6.85 -8.46
C CYS A 133 3.99 -7.79 -7.25
N THR A 134 5.14 -7.96 -6.61
CA THR A 134 5.32 -8.92 -5.52
C THR A 134 4.34 -8.63 -4.38
N GLY A 135 3.56 -9.64 -3.98
CA GLY A 135 2.61 -9.52 -2.88
C GLY A 135 1.28 -8.85 -3.21
N THR A 136 1.07 -8.37 -4.45
CA THR A 136 -0.20 -7.72 -4.84
C THR A 136 -1.11 -8.59 -5.70
N GLY A 137 -0.57 -9.56 -6.45
CA GLY A 137 -1.33 -10.33 -7.43
C GLY A 137 -1.88 -9.48 -8.59
N ALA A 138 -1.48 -8.21 -8.68
CA ALA A 138 -1.92 -7.25 -9.68
C ALA A 138 -0.73 -6.70 -10.46
N LYS A 139 -0.99 -6.19 -11.67
CA LYS A 139 0.02 -5.63 -12.56
C LYS A 139 0.07 -4.11 -12.42
N PHE A 140 1.23 -3.55 -12.73
CA PHE A 140 1.41 -2.11 -12.86
C PHE A 140 0.99 -1.69 -14.27
N THR A 141 0.29 -0.56 -14.40
CA THR A 141 -0.17 -0.08 -15.72
C THR A 141 0.06 1.42 -15.89
N ILE A 142 0.45 1.82 -17.09
CA ILE A 142 0.50 3.21 -17.53
C ILE A 142 -0.47 3.33 -18.69
N GLN A 143 -1.42 4.26 -18.60
CA GLN A 143 -2.33 4.58 -19.69
C GLN A 143 -2.01 5.98 -20.20
N ILE A 144 -1.91 6.10 -21.50
CA ILE A 144 -1.62 7.36 -22.19
C ILE A 144 -2.76 7.56 -23.19
N ASP A 145 -3.56 8.59 -22.96
CA ASP A 145 -4.61 9.01 -23.88
C ASP A 145 -4.13 10.27 -24.61
N ARG A 146 -4.13 10.24 -25.95
CA ARG A 146 -3.74 11.39 -26.78
C ARG A 146 -4.83 11.71 -27.80
N GLY A 147 -4.79 12.93 -28.33
CA GLY A 147 -5.73 13.41 -29.34
C GLY A 147 -7.09 13.82 -28.79
N VAL A 148 -7.22 14.03 -27.48
CA VAL A 148 -8.43 14.58 -26.89
C VAL A 148 -8.51 16.06 -27.25
N THR A 149 -9.58 16.48 -27.93
CA THR A 149 -9.78 17.87 -28.33
C THR A 149 -10.81 18.56 -27.45
N PHE A 150 -10.48 19.76 -27.00
CA PHE A 150 -11.37 20.65 -26.26
C PHE A 150 -11.65 21.90 -27.08
N VAL A 151 -12.91 22.27 -27.22
CA VAL A 151 -13.30 23.52 -27.88
C VAL A 151 -13.37 24.62 -26.84
N SER A 152 -12.48 25.61 -26.94
CA SER A 152 -12.49 26.82 -26.12
C SER A 152 -13.76 27.63 -26.36
N SER A 153 -14.15 28.50 -25.42
CA SER A 153 -15.27 29.45 -25.57
C SER A 153 -15.11 30.42 -26.76
N THR A 154 -13.89 30.53 -27.28
CA THR A 154 -13.55 31.31 -28.48
C THR A 154 -13.62 30.50 -29.78
N GLY A 155 -14.05 29.23 -29.73
CA GLY A 155 -14.13 28.33 -30.88
C GLY A 155 -12.80 27.68 -31.29
N ALA A 156 -11.72 27.89 -30.54
CA ALA A 156 -10.43 27.26 -30.80
C ALA A 156 -10.40 25.81 -30.29
N THR A 157 -10.04 24.86 -31.17
CA THR A 157 -9.80 23.47 -30.78
C THR A 157 -8.41 23.33 -30.18
N VAL A 158 -8.34 22.71 -29.01
CA VAL A 158 -7.12 22.47 -28.26
C VAL A 158 -6.95 20.98 -28.05
N GLU A 159 -5.87 20.40 -28.57
CA GLU A 159 -5.51 19.03 -28.25
C GLU A 159 -4.87 18.95 -26.86
N ALA A 160 -5.13 17.85 -26.16
CA ALA A 160 -4.52 17.54 -24.87
C ALA A 160 -4.12 16.07 -24.81
N SER A 161 -3.14 15.81 -23.95
CA SER A 161 -2.70 14.48 -23.57
C SER A 161 -3.01 14.24 -22.10
N HIS A 162 -3.47 13.03 -21.78
CA HIS A 162 -3.79 12.57 -20.44
C HIS A 162 -2.97 11.31 -20.12
N VAL A 163 -2.30 11.33 -18.99
CA VAL A 163 -1.45 10.22 -18.53
C VAL A 163 -1.97 9.73 -17.19
N ILE A 164 -2.23 8.44 -17.09
CA ILE A 164 -2.66 7.74 -15.87
C ILE A 164 -1.61 6.70 -15.52
N VAL A 165 -1.18 6.68 -14.27
CA VAL A 165 -0.24 5.71 -13.73
C VAL A 165 -0.90 4.98 -12.58
N ASN A 166 -1.06 3.66 -12.71
CA ASN A 166 -1.66 2.81 -11.70
C ASN A 166 -0.64 1.81 -11.16
N SER A 167 -0.41 1.88 -9.85
CA SER A 167 0.43 0.93 -9.12
C SER A 167 -0.41 0.15 -8.12
N PRO A 168 -0.35 -1.19 -8.10
CA PRO A 168 -0.91 -1.94 -7.00
C PRO A 168 -0.03 -1.80 -5.75
N TYR A 169 -0.65 -1.70 -4.58
CA TYR A 169 0.02 -1.60 -3.28
C TYR A 169 -0.53 -2.67 -2.33
N ALA A 170 0.36 -3.44 -1.72
CA ALA A 170 0.01 -4.49 -0.75
C ALA A 170 0.15 -3.95 0.67
N TRP A 171 -0.93 -3.99 1.45
CA TRP A 171 -0.94 -3.50 2.82
C TRP A 171 -0.32 -4.52 3.76
N SER A 172 0.76 -4.11 4.40
CA SER A 172 1.44 -4.84 5.48
C SER A 172 0.52 -5.02 6.68
N PHE A 173 -0.33 -4.01 6.96
CA PHE A 173 -1.27 -4.00 8.08
C PHE A 173 -2.23 -5.19 8.06
N ASN A 174 -2.67 -5.61 6.87
CA ASN A 174 -3.58 -6.75 6.70
C ASN A 174 -3.02 -8.06 7.29
N ARG A 175 -1.69 -8.25 7.26
CA ARG A 175 -1.03 -9.46 7.79
C ARG A 175 -0.97 -9.48 9.32
N ILE A 176 -0.98 -8.32 9.97
CA ILE A 176 -0.76 -8.19 11.42
C ILE A 176 -2.09 -8.12 12.17
N ILE A 177 -3.06 -7.38 11.63
CA ILE A 177 -4.34 -7.18 12.32
C ILE A 177 -5.15 -8.47 12.46
N GLY A 178 -4.98 -9.44 11.55
CA GLY A 178 -5.62 -10.75 11.65
C GLY A 178 -5.18 -11.57 12.87
N PHE A 179 -4.02 -11.27 13.46
CA PHE A 179 -3.57 -11.89 14.72
C PHE A 179 -4.24 -11.27 15.95
N LEU A 180 -4.55 -9.98 15.90
CA LEU A 180 -5.20 -9.22 16.97
C LEU A 180 -6.72 -9.40 17.00
N VAL A 181 -7.34 -9.40 15.83
CA VAL A 181 -8.79 -9.53 15.66
C VAL A 181 -9.05 -10.65 14.64
N PRO A 182 -9.24 -11.90 15.12
CA PRO A 182 -9.60 -13.01 14.26
C PRO A 182 -10.92 -12.71 13.52
N GLY A 183 -10.92 -12.81 12.19
CA GLY A 183 -12.08 -12.54 11.35
C GLY A 183 -12.20 -11.12 10.80
N ALA A 184 -11.25 -10.23 11.10
CA ALA A 184 -11.21 -8.91 10.47
C ALA A 184 -10.81 -9.02 8.99
N ASN A 185 -11.66 -8.50 8.09
CA ASN A 185 -11.41 -8.48 6.65
C ASN A 185 -11.04 -7.06 6.21
N TYR A 186 -9.78 -6.86 5.85
CA TYR A 186 -9.30 -5.61 5.25
C TYR A 186 -8.87 -5.84 3.80
N ALA A 187 -8.89 -4.79 2.99
CA ALA A 187 -8.38 -4.87 1.63
C ALA A 187 -6.88 -5.14 1.66
N ALA A 188 -6.48 -6.37 1.30
CA ALA A 188 -5.07 -6.77 1.28
C ALA A 188 -4.25 -5.98 0.25
N VAL A 189 -4.89 -5.54 -0.83
CA VAL A 189 -4.27 -4.85 -1.96
C VAL A 189 -5.19 -3.74 -2.44
N THR A 190 -4.63 -2.57 -2.71
CA THR A 190 -5.35 -1.43 -3.31
C THR A 190 -4.55 -0.86 -4.49
N THR A 191 -5.24 -0.37 -5.52
CA THR A 191 -4.61 0.31 -6.64
C THR A 191 -4.45 1.80 -6.35
N LEU A 192 -3.20 2.27 -6.32
CA LEU A 192 -2.86 3.69 -6.25
C LEU A 192 -2.81 4.21 -7.68
N SER A 193 -3.82 4.99 -8.07
CA SER A 193 -3.93 5.61 -9.40
C SER A 193 -3.60 7.08 -9.31
N SER A 194 -2.77 7.61 -10.20
CA SER A 194 -2.51 9.05 -10.35
C SER A 194 -2.62 9.48 -11.80
N ASP A 195 -3.21 10.63 -12.02
CA ASP A 195 -3.49 11.19 -13.34
C ASP A 195 -2.88 12.58 -13.51
N ALA A 196 -2.56 12.92 -14.76
CA ALA A 196 -2.15 14.26 -15.16
C ALA A 196 -2.61 14.54 -16.60
N THR A 197 -3.16 15.74 -16.82
CA THR A 197 -3.56 16.23 -18.14
C THR A 197 -2.77 17.48 -18.48
N MET A 198 -2.36 17.60 -19.75
CA MET A 198 -1.75 18.83 -20.25
C MET A 198 -2.18 19.12 -21.69
N LYS A 199 -2.29 20.42 -22.00
CA LYS A 199 -2.57 20.92 -23.35
C LYS A 199 -1.35 20.70 -24.25
N ASN A 200 -1.55 20.12 -25.42
CA ASN A 200 -0.53 20.00 -26.45
C ASN A 200 -0.21 21.38 -27.02
N LEU A 201 1.06 21.62 -27.34
CA LEU A 201 1.48 22.83 -28.03
C LEU A 201 0.98 22.77 -29.49
N PRO A 202 0.54 23.91 -30.05
CA PRO A 202 0.13 24.00 -31.45
C PRO A 202 1.30 23.83 -32.42
#